data_AF-A0A366D280-F1
#
_entry.id   AF-A0A366D280-F1
#
_cell.length_a   1.000
_cell.length_b   1.000
_cell.length_c   1.000
_cell.angle_alpha   90.00
_cell.angle_beta   90.00
_cell.angle_gamma   90.00
#
_symmetry.space_group_name_H-M   'P 1'
#
loop_
_entity.id
_entity.type
_entity.pdbx_description
1 polymer ?
#
loop_
_entity_poly.entity_id
_entity_poly.type
_entity_poly.pdbx_seq_one_letter_code
_entity_poly.pdbx_strand_id
1 'polypeptide(L)'
;MYHHPIEEMSGLLESMGLEIVSTRENILISGGENIAGLKRSLRSAAFAAQTAVLGDDVDELIDESLYLLNERNVLHISNTEIIARKPD
;
A
#
# COMPACT_ATOMS: atom_id res chain seq x y z
N MET A 1 -2.75 -3.58 9.93
CA MET A 1 -2.70 -2.72 8.74
C MET A 1 -3.93 -3.09 7.91
N TYR A 2 -4.90 -2.19 7.78
CA TYR A 2 -6.14 -2.47 7.06
C TYR A 2 -5.81 -2.43 5.55
N HIS A 3 -5.87 -3.58 4.88
CA HIS A 3 -5.91 -3.60 3.42
C HIS A 3 -7.37 -3.35 3.03
N HIS A 4 -7.61 -2.45 2.09
CA HIS A 4 -8.94 -2.33 1.48
C HIS A 4 -9.05 -3.42 0.40
N PRO A 5 -9.86 -4.46 0.59
CA PRO A 5 -10.11 -5.45 -0.45
C PRO A 5 -10.64 -4.76 -1.70
N ILE A 6 -10.29 -5.28 -2.87
CA ILE A 6 -10.75 -4.73 -4.16
C ILE A 6 -12.28 -4.63 -4.20
N GLU A 7 -12.98 -5.60 -3.62
CA GLU A 7 -14.44 -5.66 -3.57
C GLU A 7 -15.04 -4.48 -2.80
N GLU A 8 -14.43 -4.09 -1.66
CA GLU A 8 -14.88 -2.93 -0.88
C GLU A 8 -14.69 -1.62 -1.67
N MET A 9 -13.54 -1.47 -2.34
CA MET A 9 -13.24 -0.28 -3.13
C MET A 9 -14.12 -0.17 -4.36
N SER A 10 -14.38 -1.29 -5.05
CA SER A 10 -15.30 -1.36 -6.17
C SER A 10 -16.72 -0.96 -5.76
N GLY A 11 -17.22 -1.53 -4.66
CA GLY A 11 -18.55 -1.19 -4.13
C GLY A 11 -18.67 0.29 -3.74
N LEU A 12 -17.60 0.88 -3.19
CA LEU A 12 -17.57 2.33 -2.91
C LEU A 12 -17.67 3.16 -4.19
N LEU A 13 -16.88 2.86 -5.22
CA LEU A 13 -16.88 3.60 -6.49
C LEU A 13 -18.25 3.50 -7.18
N GLU A 14 -18.84 2.31 -7.19
CA GLU A 14 -20.19 2.10 -7.72
C GLU A 14 -21.24 2.90 -6.93
N SER A 15 -21.14 2.93 -5.59
CA SER A 15 -22.04 3.74 -4.74
C SER A 15 -21.92 5.24 -5.00
N MET A 16 -20.77 5.69 -5.51
CA MET A 16 -20.53 7.06 -5.95
C MET A 16 -21.05 7.33 -7.38
N GLY A 17 -21.68 6.34 -8.02
CA GLY A 17 -22.19 6.44 -9.39
C GLY A 17 -21.10 6.37 -10.45
N LEU A 18 -19.93 5.79 -10.13
CA LEU A 18 -18.86 5.57 -11.09
C LEU A 18 -18.99 4.17 -11.72
N GLU A 19 -18.65 4.07 -13.00
CA GLU A 19 -18.57 2.81 -13.72
C GLU A 19 -17.12 2.34 -13.75
N ILE A 20 -16.85 1.12 -13.27
CA ILE A 20 -15.51 0.53 -13.32
C ILE A 20 -15.22 0.06 -14.75
N VAL A 21 -14.15 0.62 -15.33
CA VAL A 21 -13.69 0.34 -16.70
C VAL A 21 -12.70 -0.82 -16.71
N SER A 22 -11.80 -0.89 -15.74
CA SER A 22 -10.84 -1.99 -15.61
C SER A 22 -10.29 -2.13 -14.20
N THR A 23 -9.88 -3.35 -13.88
CA THR A 23 -9.17 -3.69 -12.65
C THR A 23 -7.91 -4.47 -12.99
N ARG A 24 -6.80 -4.13 -12.33
CA ARG A 24 -5.53 -4.87 -12.43
C ARG A 24 -5.04 -5.17 -11.03
N GLU A 25 -4.84 -6.45 -10.72
CA GLU A 25 -4.31 -6.89 -9.44
C GLU A 25 -2.82 -7.19 -9.53
N ASN A 26 -2.15 -7.22 -8.37
CA ASN A 26 -0.74 -7.61 -8.25
C ASN A 26 0.19 -6.73 -9.10
N ILE A 27 -0.15 -5.46 -9.21
CA ILE A 27 0.66 -4.52 -9.98
C ILE A 27 1.87 -4.13 -9.14
N LEU A 28 3.05 -4.40 -9.70
CA LEU A 28 4.28 -3.82 -9.23
C LEU A 28 4.29 -2.35 -9.68
N ILE A 29 3.88 -1.45 -8.80
CA ILE A 29 4.10 -0.02 -9.01
C ILE A 29 5.62 0.19 -8.99
N SER A 30 6.14 0.93 -9.97
CA SER A 30 7.56 1.26 -10.09
C SER A 30 8.16 1.64 -8.73
N GLY A 31 9.15 0.84 -8.29
CA GLY A 31 9.60 0.77 -6.89
C GLY A 31 9.54 -0.66 -6.33
N GLY A 32 8.78 -1.57 -6.97
CA GLY A 32 8.60 -2.96 -6.55
C GLY A 32 9.83 -3.89 -6.64
N GLU A 33 10.88 -3.51 -7.35
CA GLU A 33 12.19 -4.22 -7.29
C GLU A 33 13.20 -3.50 -6.38
N ASN A 34 12.92 -2.25 -5.98
CA ASN A 34 13.82 -1.44 -5.17
C ASN A 34 13.29 -1.36 -3.74
N ILE A 35 13.80 -2.27 -2.90
CA ILE A 35 13.55 -2.30 -1.45
C ILE A 35 13.70 -0.92 -0.79
N ALA A 36 14.62 -0.06 -1.27
CA ALA A 36 14.79 1.29 -0.72
C ALA A 36 13.63 2.24 -1.06
N GLY A 37 13.00 2.09 -2.23
CA GLY A 37 11.81 2.83 -2.61
C GLY A 37 10.60 2.40 -1.77
N LEU A 38 10.47 1.09 -1.56
CA LEU A 38 9.43 0.53 -0.71
C LEU A 38 9.57 0.98 0.76
N LYS A 39 10.78 0.94 1.32
CA LYS A 39 11.10 1.47 2.66
C LYS A 39 10.62 2.90 2.84
N ARG A 40 10.89 3.76 1.85
CA ARG A 40 10.49 5.17 1.88
C ARG A 40 8.97 5.35 1.86
N SER A 41 8.28 4.58 1.02
CA SER A 41 6.82 4.62 0.94
C SER A 41 6.15 4.15 2.23
N LEU A 42 6.66 3.07 2.85
CA LEU A 42 6.13 2.55 4.11
C LEU A 42 6.41 3.50 5.29
N ARG A 43 7.59 4.12 5.34
CA ARG A 43 7.88 5.20 6.31
C ARG A 43 6.87 6.32 6.23
N SER A 44 6.56 6.78 5.02
CA SER A 44 5.59 7.85 4.77
C SER A 44 4.16 7.43 5.17
N ALA A 45 3.73 6.22 4.82
CA ALA A 45 2.35 5.78 4.99
C ALA A 45 2.01 5.28 6.40
N ALA A 46 2.90 4.49 7.01
CA ALA A 46 2.60 3.80 8.27
C ALA A 46 3.06 4.58 9.52
N PHE A 47 4.10 5.41 9.40
CA PHE A 47 4.79 5.98 10.55
C PHE A 47 4.79 7.50 10.62
N ALA A 48 4.21 8.22 9.65
CA ALA A 48 4.14 9.69 9.71
C ALA A 48 3.45 10.23 10.98
N ALA A 49 2.53 9.45 11.57
CA ALA A 49 1.90 9.78 12.86
C ALA A 49 2.68 9.25 14.08
N GLN A 50 3.51 8.24 13.89
CA GLN A 50 4.22 7.52 14.97
C GLN A 50 5.65 8.05 15.16
N THR A 51 6.22 8.74 14.17
CA THR A 51 7.52 9.43 14.26
C THR A 51 7.59 10.45 15.39
N ALA A 52 6.47 11.10 15.72
CA ALA A 52 6.39 12.02 16.86
C ALA A 52 6.49 11.33 18.23
N VAL A 53 6.18 10.02 18.30
CA VAL A 53 6.12 9.23 19.55
C VAL A 53 7.38 8.39 19.73
N LEU A 54 7.94 7.88 18.64
CA LEU A 54 9.07 6.94 18.65
C LEU A 54 10.44 7.62 18.53
N GLY A 55 10.51 8.90 18.18
CA GLY A 55 11.78 9.65 18.12
C GLY A 55 12.74 9.14 17.04
N ASP A 56 14.04 9.22 17.31
CA ASP A 56 15.10 8.91 16.33
C ASP A 56 15.20 7.41 15.99
N ASP A 57 14.61 6.52 16.80
CA ASP A 57 14.69 5.05 16.65
C ASP A 57 13.70 4.46 15.63
N VAL A 58 12.86 5.30 15.02
CA VAL A 58 11.83 4.88 14.05
C VAL A 58 12.45 4.18 12.85
N ASP A 59 13.59 4.69 12.38
CA ASP A 59 14.22 4.17 11.17
C ASP A 59 14.79 2.76 11.39
N GLU A 60 15.35 2.50 12.57
CA GLU A 60 15.85 1.17 12.95
C GLU A 60 14.70 0.17 13.14
N LEU A 61 13.60 0.58 13.77
CA LEU A 61 12.40 -0.25 13.93
C LEU A 61 11.76 -0.62 12.59
N ILE A 62 11.67 0.34 11.66
CA ILE A 62 11.14 0.10 10.30
C ILE A 62 12.04 -0.89 9.57
N ASP A 63 13.36 -0.71 9.66
CA ASP A 63 14.31 -1.57 8.98
C ASP A 63 14.28 -2.99 9.52
N GLU A 64 14.23 -3.18 10.84
CA GLU A 64 14.11 -4.50 11.46
C GLU A 64 12.78 -5.18 11.10
N SER A 65 11.67 -4.43 11.15
CA SER A 65 10.35 -4.94 10.78
C SER A 65 10.32 -5.41 9.34
N LEU A 66 10.88 -4.62 8.42
CA LEU A 66 10.91 -4.99 7.00
C LEU A 66 11.86 -6.15 6.72
N TYR A 67 12.99 -6.19 7.40
CA TYR A 67 13.91 -7.32 7.34
C TYR A 67 13.20 -8.61 7.76
N LEU A 68 12.52 -8.62 8.91
CA LEU A 68 11.79 -9.78 9.42
C LEU A 68 10.63 -10.22 8.51
N LEU A 69 9.87 -9.27 7.95
CA LEU A 69 8.77 -9.56 7.02
C LEU A 69 9.29 -10.15 5.70
N ASN A 70 10.45 -9.67 5.23
CA ASN A 70 11.10 -10.17 4.02
C ASN A 70 11.70 -11.57 4.24
N GLU A 71 12.48 -11.77 5.31
CA GLU A 71 13.06 -13.08 5.68
C GLU A 71 12.01 -14.17 5.84
N ARG A 72 10.84 -13.82 6.37
CA ARG A 72 9.72 -14.76 6.53
C ARG A 72 8.91 -14.98 5.26
N ASN A 73 9.24 -14.32 4.14
CA ASN A 73 8.47 -14.32 2.90
C ASN A 73 6.98 -13.97 3.11
N VAL A 74 6.68 -13.11 4.08
CA VAL A 74 5.30 -12.68 4.38
C VAL A 74 5.00 -11.27 3.89
N LEU A 75 6.01 -10.57 3.36
CA LEU A 75 5.86 -9.26 2.75
C LEU A 75 5.24 -9.39 1.35
N HIS A 76 3.93 -9.62 1.29
CA HIS A 76 3.18 -9.63 0.03
C HIS A 76 2.62 -8.24 -0.26
N ILE A 77 3.35 -7.47 -1.06
CA ILE A 77 2.90 -6.16 -1.51
C ILE A 77 2.21 -6.32 -2.86
N SER A 78 0.91 -6.51 -2.81
CA SER A 78 0.04 -6.46 -3.96
C SER A 78 -0.61 -5.08 -4.03
N ASN A 79 -0.29 -4.29 -5.06
CA ASN A 79 -1.11 -3.14 -5.38
C ASN A 79 -2.21 -3.56 -6.37
N THR A 80 -3.32 -2.85 -6.31
CA THR A 80 -4.43 -3.00 -7.24
C THR A 80 -4.76 -1.65 -7.84
N GLU A 81 -4.91 -1.60 -9.16
CA GLU A 81 -5.40 -0.42 -9.88
C GLU A 81 -6.84 -0.66 -10.30
N ILE A 82 -7.66 0.35 -10.07
CA ILE A 82 -9.04 0.40 -10.51
C ILE A 82 -9.18 1.66 -11.36
N ILE A 83 -9.55 1.50 -12.63
CA ILE A 83 -9.89 2.62 -13.51
C ILE A 83 -11.40 2.71 -13.55
N ALA A 84 -11.95 3.86 -13.17
CA ALA A 84 -13.38 4.12 -13.20
C ALA A 84 -13.67 5.42 -13.96
N ARG A 85 -14.86 5.52 -14.55
CA ARG A 85 -15.34 6.71 -15.26
C ARG A 85 -16.68 7.16 -14.70
N LYS A 86 -16.99 8.44 -14.88
CA LYS A 86 -18.34 8.93 -14.67
C LYS A 86 -19.19 8.56 -15.90
N PRO A 87 -20.34 7.90 -15.74
CA PRO A 87 -21.27 7.70 -16.85
C PRO A 87 -21.83 9.07 -17.30
N ASP A 88 -22.01 9.22 -18.61
CA ASP A 88 -22.53 10.45 -19.24
C ASP A 88 -23.94 10.82 -18.75
#